data_AF-A0AAV2QS77-F1
#
_entry.id   AF-A0AAV2QS77-F1
#
_cell.length_a   1.000
_cell.length_b   1.000
_cell.length_c   1.000
_cell.angle_alpha   90.00
_cell.angle_beta   90.00
_cell.angle_gamma   90.00
#
_symmetry.space_group_name_H-M   'P 1'
#
loop_
_entity.id
_entity.type
_entity.pdbx_description
1 polymer ?
#
loop_
_entity_poly.entity_id
_entity_poly.type
_entity_poly.pdbx_seq_one_letter_code
_entity_poly.pdbx_strand_id
1 'polypeptide(L)'
;RDNPSQLFVCWCEVVGPQGDQPPWIIQKFPSNYKNEEILKSVPQFTFPCNFDNSTVQHFSFVLTSLDSKWTYGFCRHAPGNHTALVLLSYLPWHETFYRLLNHLSELMTTNRTGDLWACLQSLYQAAVPKPGSEVTIPYADNK
;
A
#
# COMPACT_ATOMS: atom_id res chain seq x y z
N ARG A 1 -9.08 12.58 -7.63
CA ARG A 1 -9.33 12.43 -9.08
C ARG A 1 -10.82 12.18 -9.27
N ASP A 2 -11.43 12.74 -10.31
CA ASP A 2 -12.85 12.49 -10.59
C ASP A 2 -13.00 11.10 -11.20
N ASN A 3 -13.71 10.20 -10.51
CA ASN A 3 -14.02 8.83 -10.95
C ASN A 3 -12.79 7.94 -11.23
N PRO A 4 -11.99 7.57 -10.21
CA PRO A 4 -10.96 6.55 -10.38
C PRO A 4 -11.59 5.20 -10.78
N SER A 5 -10.97 4.52 -11.74
CA SER A 5 -11.44 3.21 -12.25
C SER A 5 -10.82 2.01 -11.54
N GLN A 6 -9.77 2.23 -10.73
CA GLN A 6 -9.03 1.20 -10.01
C GLN A 6 -9.09 1.43 -8.50
N LEU A 7 -9.16 0.34 -7.73
CA LEU A 7 -9.11 0.40 -6.26
C LEU A 7 -7.80 0.99 -5.73
N PHE A 8 -6.68 0.66 -6.37
CA PHE A 8 -5.36 1.20 -6.07
C PHE A 8 -4.52 1.27 -7.35
N VAL A 9 -3.48 2.09 -7.34
CA VAL A 9 -2.60 2.30 -8.50
C VAL A 9 -1.24 1.64 -8.34
N CYS A 10 -0.74 1.55 -7.10
CA CYS A 10 0.50 0.84 -6.81
C CYS A 10 0.51 0.37 -5.35
N TRP A 11 0.95 -0.85 -5.11
CA TRP A 11 1.36 -1.34 -3.80
C TRP A 11 2.89 -1.41 -3.77
N CYS A 12 3.48 -1.07 -2.63
CA CYS A 12 4.93 -1.13 -2.40
C CYS A 12 5.24 -1.79 -1.05
N GLU A 13 6.34 -2.54 -0.99
CA GLU A 13 7.05 -2.78 0.27
C GLU A 13 8.26 -1.86 0.32
N VAL A 14 8.37 -1.12 1.41
CA VAL A 14 9.40 -0.10 1.64
C VAL A 14 10.26 -0.52 2.81
N VAL A 15 11.58 -0.54 2.63
CA VAL A 15 12.54 -0.70 3.71
C VAL A 15 12.81 0.66 4.33
N GLY A 16 12.81 0.70 5.66
CA GLY A 16 13.20 1.88 6.43
C GLY A 16 14.68 2.22 6.27
N PRO A 17 15.11 3.38 6.79
CA PRO A 17 16.52 3.77 6.74
C PRO A 17 17.40 2.74 7.45
N GLN A 18 18.57 2.43 6.85
CA GLN A 18 19.57 1.51 7.41
C GLN A 18 20.94 2.20 7.42
N GLY A 19 21.38 2.62 8.61
CA GLY A 19 22.60 3.44 8.74
C GLY A 19 22.48 4.73 7.93
N ASP A 20 23.39 4.93 6.98
CA ASP A 20 23.40 6.08 6.07
C ASP A 20 22.50 5.89 4.84
N GLN A 21 21.89 4.70 4.65
CA GLN A 21 21.02 4.46 3.50
C GLN A 21 19.62 5.02 3.73
N PRO A 22 19.11 5.88 2.84
CA PRO A 22 17.73 6.38 2.92
C PRO A 22 16.74 5.24 2.64
N PRO A 23 15.48 5.34 3.09
CA PRO A 23 14.47 4.31 2.83
C PRO A 23 14.26 4.09 1.33
N TRP A 24 13.94 2.85 0.94
CA TRP A 24 13.80 2.47 -0.47
C TRP A 24 12.70 1.43 -0.70
N ILE A 25 12.19 1.35 -1.94
CA ILE A 25 11.21 0.35 -2.34
C ILE A 25 11.96 -0.94 -2.72
N ILE A 26 11.64 -2.07 -2.09
CA ILE A 26 12.22 -3.38 -2.45
C ILE A 26 11.34 -4.19 -3.38
N GLN A 27 10.03 -3.99 -3.33
CA GLN A 27 9.10 -4.59 -4.28
C GLN A 27 7.88 -3.72 -4.48
N LYS A 28 7.26 -3.84 -5.66
CA LYS A 28 6.05 -3.12 -6.01
C LYS A 28 5.16 -3.90 -6.94
N PHE A 29 3.86 -3.60 -6.88
CA PHE A 29 2.84 -4.09 -7.77
C PHE A 29 1.99 -2.92 -8.30
N PRO A 30 1.65 -2.86 -9.59
CA PRO A 30 2.19 -3.70 -10.64
C PRO A 30 3.66 -3.33 -10.93
N SER A 31 4.44 -4.29 -11.42
CA SER A 31 5.87 -4.10 -11.72
C SER A 31 6.10 -3.03 -12.79
N ASN A 32 5.12 -2.80 -13.67
CA ASN A 32 5.16 -1.81 -14.74
C ASN A 32 4.70 -0.40 -14.32
N TYR A 33 4.36 -0.12 -13.06
CA TYR A 33 4.04 1.25 -12.61
C TYR A 33 5.25 2.19 -12.81
N LYS A 34 5.10 3.29 -13.56
CA LYS A 34 6.22 4.12 -14.06
C LYS A 34 6.28 5.56 -13.52
N ASN A 35 5.43 5.96 -12.57
CA ASN A 35 5.48 7.34 -12.08
C ASN A 35 6.69 7.52 -11.14
N GLU A 36 7.82 7.96 -11.71
CA GLU A 36 9.08 8.08 -10.98
C GLU A 36 9.05 9.11 -9.85
N GLU A 37 8.32 10.22 -10.02
CA GLU A 37 8.21 11.26 -8.99
C GLU A 37 7.51 10.72 -7.75
N ILE A 38 6.41 9.99 -7.95
CA ILE A 38 5.71 9.30 -6.87
C ILE A 38 6.61 8.22 -6.26
N LEU A 39 7.25 7.38 -7.08
CA LEU A 39 8.10 6.29 -6.58
C LEU A 39 9.31 6.80 -5.77
N LYS A 40 9.89 7.94 -6.13
CA LYS A 40 10.96 8.60 -5.35
C LYS A 40 10.45 9.16 -4.02
N SER A 41 9.20 9.62 -4.00
CA SER A 41 8.59 10.23 -2.82
C SER A 41 8.12 9.19 -1.80
N VAL A 42 7.56 8.07 -2.25
CA VAL A 42 6.93 7.04 -1.40
C VAL A 42 7.80 6.64 -0.20
N PRO A 43 9.09 6.29 -0.34
CA PRO A 43 9.89 5.89 0.82
C PRO A 43 10.03 6.97 1.88
N GLN A 44 10.23 8.22 1.46
CA GLN A 44 10.40 9.37 2.35
C GLN A 44 9.13 9.65 3.14
N PHE A 45 7.96 9.53 2.51
CA PHE A 45 6.68 9.67 3.20
C PHE A 45 6.29 8.47 4.05
N THR A 46 6.86 7.29 3.77
CA THR A 46 6.63 6.07 4.57
C THR A 46 7.42 6.08 5.87
N PHE A 47 8.58 6.73 5.88
CA PHE A 47 9.43 6.94 7.06
C PHE A 47 9.74 8.44 7.23
N PRO A 48 8.73 9.26 7.58
CA PRO A 48 8.87 10.73 7.60
C PRO A 48 9.72 11.24 8.78
N CYS A 49 9.87 10.43 9.82
CA CYS A 49 10.67 10.71 11.00
C CYS A 49 11.02 9.38 11.71
N ASN A 50 11.83 9.46 12.76
CA ASN A 50 12.00 8.35 13.67
C ASN A 50 10.78 8.26 14.59
N PHE A 51 10.18 7.07 14.67
CA PHE A 51 9.08 6.79 15.58
C PHE A 51 9.21 5.38 16.16
N ASP A 52 8.58 5.16 17.31
CA ASP A 52 8.55 3.85 17.96
C ASP A 52 7.65 2.89 17.18
N ASN A 53 8.24 1.80 16.66
CA ASN A 53 7.53 0.76 15.91
C ASN A 53 7.31 -0.49 16.79
N SER A 54 6.85 -0.28 18.03
CA SER A 54 6.55 -1.34 19.00
C SER A 54 5.18 -2.00 18.80
N THR A 55 4.29 -1.35 18.04
CA THR A 55 2.92 -1.81 17.76
C THR A 55 2.61 -1.68 16.27
N VAL A 56 1.54 -2.36 15.80
CA VAL A 56 1.07 -2.15 14.42
C VAL A 56 0.58 -0.72 14.30
N GLN A 57 1.11 0.01 13.32
CA GLN A 57 0.73 1.40 13.08
C GLN A 57 0.22 1.59 11.67
N HIS A 58 -0.87 2.35 11.58
CA HIS A 58 -1.46 2.81 10.32
C HIS A 58 -1.40 4.32 10.27
N PHE A 59 -1.00 4.84 9.13
CA PHE A 59 -1.18 6.26 8.82
C PHE A 59 -1.35 6.41 7.31
N SER A 60 -1.70 7.61 6.87
CA SER A 60 -1.70 7.93 5.45
C SER A 60 -1.02 9.26 5.19
N PHE A 61 -0.44 9.38 4.01
CA PHE A 61 0.08 10.62 3.46
C PHE A 61 -0.66 10.97 2.17
N VAL A 62 -0.55 12.22 1.74
CA VAL A 62 -1.17 12.70 0.50
C VAL A 62 -0.11 13.34 -0.38
N LEU A 63 0.02 12.83 -1.60
CA LEU A 63 0.78 13.48 -2.67
C LEU A 63 -0.17 14.33 -3.50
N THR A 64 0.16 15.61 -3.64
CA THR A 64 -0.62 16.56 -4.45
C THR A 64 0.10 16.81 -5.77
N SER A 65 -0.55 16.53 -6.88
CA SER A 65 -0.03 16.84 -8.21
C SER A 65 -0.24 18.30 -8.58
N LEU A 66 0.44 18.75 -9.65
CA LEU A 66 0.33 20.13 -10.17
C LEU A 66 -1.11 20.54 -10.52
N ASP A 67 -1.93 19.60 -10.95
CA ASP A 67 -3.36 19.81 -11.24
C ASP A 67 -4.25 19.67 -9.98
N SER A 68 -3.66 19.81 -8.79
CA SER A 68 -4.34 19.76 -7.49
C SER A 68 -5.10 18.46 -7.23
N LYS A 69 -4.67 17.34 -7.83
CA LYS A 69 -5.24 16.01 -7.57
C LYS A 69 -4.44 15.30 -6.47
N TRP A 70 -5.17 14.62 -5.61
CA TRP A 70 -4.59 13.85 -4.52
C TRP A 70 -4.36 12.39 -4.88
N THR A 71 -3.22 11.87 -4.44
CA THR A 71 -2.92 10.45 -4.35
C THR A 71 -2.64 10.14 -2.88
N TYR A 72 -3.45 9.26 -2.30
CA TYR A 72 -3.30 8.81 -0.93
C TYR A 72 -2.31 7.65 -0.88
N GLY A 73 -1.36 7.69 0.04
CA GLY A 73 -0.52 6.56 0.39
C GLY A 73 -0.89 6.06 1.77
N PHE A 74 -1.50 4.89 1.85
CA PHE A 74 -1.85 4.22 3.10
C PHE A 74 -0.69 3.33 3.53
N CYS A 75 -0.20 3.55 4.74
CA CYS A 75 0.96 2.86 5.30
C CYS A 75 0.54 1.88 6.38
N ARG A 76 1.21 0.74 6.44
CA ARG A 76 1.17 -0.19 7.57
C ARG A 76 2.60 -0.55 7.99
N HIS A 77 2.94 -0.23 9.22
CA HIS A 77 4.18 -0.66 9.88
C HIS A 77 3.88 -1.84 10.80
N ALA A 78 4.70 -2.89 10.72
CA ALA A 78 4.61 -4.05 11.60
C ALA A 78 5.61 -3.93 12.76
N PRO A 79 5.26 -4.39 13.98
CA PRO A 79 6.14 -4.29 15.14
C PRO A 79 7.51 -4.89 14.89
N GLY A 80 8.57 -4.13 15.18
CA GLY A 80 9.96 -4.60 15.06
C GLY A 80 10.42 -4.91 13.62
N ASN A 81 9.58 -4.73 12.60
CA ASN A 81 10.00 -4.90 11.21
C ASN A 81 10.68 -3.63 10.70
N HIS A 82 11.71 -3.85 9.86
CA HIS A 82 12.37 -2.79 9.11
C HIS A 82 11.63 -2.45 7.81
N THR A 83 10.50 -3.10 7.52
CA THR A 83 9.70 -2.86 6.32
C THR A 83 8.29 -2.41 6.64
N ALA A 84 7.73 -1.65 5.72
CA ALA A 84 6.37 -1.14 5.75
C ALA A 84 5.66 -1.43 4.44
N LEU A 85 4.36 -1.68 4.51
CA LEU A 85 3.52 -1.84 3.34
C LEU A 85 2.85 -0.52 3.00
N VAL A 86 2.83 -0.17 1.73
CA VAL A 86 2.22 1.07 1.23
C VAL A 86 1.24 0.74 0.11
N LEU A 87 0.03 1.27 0.20
CA LEU A 87 -0.96 1.20 -0.87
C LEU A 87 -1.27 2.62 -1.38
N LEU A 88 -0.97 2.87 -2.65
CA LEU A 88 -1.30 4.13 -3.32
C LEU A 88 -2.68 4.03 -3.97
N SER A 89 -3.57 4.95 -3.64
CA SER A 89 -4.90 5.04 -4.26
C SER A 89 -5.36 6.48 -4.46
N TYR A 90 -6.27 6.67 -5.41
CA TYR A 90 -7.00 7.93 -5.55
C TYR A 90 -8.27 7.96 -4.69
N LEU A 91 -8.66 6.82 -4.10
CA LEU A 91 -9.82 6.68 -3.23
C LEU A 91 -9.44 6.96 -1.77
N PRO A 92 -10.19 7.80 -1.04
CA PRO A 92 -9.89 8.12 0.36
C PRO A 92 -10.44 7.07 1.36
N TRP A 93 -10.34 5.78 1.05
CA TRP A 93 -10.99 4.69 1.82
C TRP A 93 -10.09 4.13 2.93
N HIS A 94 -9.75 4.99 3.91
CA HIS A 94 -8.80 4.70 5.00
C HIS A 94 -9.05 3.34 5.69
N GLU A 95 -10.23 3.14 6.27
CA GLU A 95 -10.57 1.90 7.00
C GLU A 95 -10.45 0.64 6.11
N THR A 96 -10.96 0.71 4.89
CA THR A 96 -10.90 -0.40 3.93
C THR A 96 -9.46 -0.75 3.58
N PHE A 97 -8.62 0.25 3.30
CA PHE A 97 -7.24 0.02 2.90
C PHE A 97 -6.34 -0.37 4.06
N TYR A 98 -6.60 0.07 5.30
CA TYR A 98 -5.89 -0.43 6.48
C TYR A 98 -6.19 -1.89 6.76
N ARG A 99 -7.47 -2.32 6.63
CA ARG A 99 -7.83 -3.74 6.74
C ARG A 99 -7.19 -4.57 5.64
N LEU A 100 -7.19 -4.07 4.41
CA LEU A 100 -6.51 -4.73 3.29
C LEU A 100 -5.00 -4.88 3.58
N LEU A 101 -4.32 -3.82 4.04
CA LEU A 101 -2.90 -3.89 4.37
C LEU A 101 -2.59 -4.88 5.51
N ASN A 102 -3.49 -5.03 6.48
CA ASN A 102 -3.35 -6.09 7.50
C ASN A 102 -3.38 -7.47 6.85
N HIS A 103 -4.36 -7.73 5.99
CA HIS A 103 -4.47 -9.00 5.28
C HIS A 103 -3.26 -9.29 4.39
N LEU A 104 -2.80 -8.30 3.60
CA LEU A 104 -1.60 -8.44 2.77
C LEU A 104 -0.35 -8.74 3.62
N SER A 105 -0.23 -8.15 4.81
CA SER A 105 0.86 -8.47 5.73
C SER A 105 0.80 -9.91 6.26
N GLU A 106 -0.39 -10.45 6.52
CA GLU A 106 -0.56 -11.84 6.96
C GLU A 106 -0.10 -12.82 5.87
N LEU A 107 -0.47 -12.55 4.60
CA LEU A 107 -0.04 -13.32 3.44
C LEU A 107 1.50 -13.30 3.27
N MET A 108 2.14 -12.15 3.51
CA MET A 108 3.59 -12.01 3.51
C MET A 108 4.27 -12.88 4.58
N THR A 109 3.74 -12.89 5.81
CA THR A 109 4.36 -13.61 6.95
C THR A 109 4.18 -15.13 6.89
N THR A 110 3.10 -15.62 6.28
CA THR A 110 2.78 -17.05 6.21
C THR A 110 3.51 -17.79 5.08
N ASN A 111 4.50 -17.14 4.44
CA ASN A 111 5.21 -17.62 3.25
C ASN A 111 4.28 -17.93 2.05
N ARG A 112 3.08 -17.33 2.05
CA ARG A 112 2.07 -17.43 0.99
C ARG A 112 2.27 -16.32 -0.04
N THR A 113 3.50 -16.18 -0.53
CA THR A 113 3.86 -15.12 -1.49
C THR A 113 3.06 -15.24 -2.79
N GLY A 114 2.75 -16.45 -3.26
CA GLY A 114 1.85 -16.67 -4.39
C GLY A 114 0.45 -16.08 -4.18
N ASP A 115 -0.11 -16.27 -2.99
CA ASP A 115 -1.45 -15.76 -2.63
C ASP A 115 -1.46 -14.23 -2.53
N LEU A 116 -0.37 -13.63 -2.04
CA LEU A 116 -0.22 -12.17 -2.05
C LEU A 116 -0.34 -11.62 -3.47
N TRP A 117 0.43 -12.16 -4.41
CA TRP A 117 0.43 -11.66 -5.80
C TRP A 117 -0.92 -11.91 -6.48
N ALA A 118 -1.55 -13.06 -6.23
CA ALA A 118 -2.90 -13.35 -6.74
C ALA A 118 -3.94 -12.38 -6.17
N CYS A 119 -3.87 -12.06 -4.88
CA CYS A 119 -4.75 -11.07 -4.23
C CYS A 119 -4.55 -9.67 -4.82
N LEU A 120 -3.31 -9.20 -4.94
CA LEU A 120 -2.97 -7.91 -5.55
C LEU A 120 -3.45 -7.82 -7.00
N GLN A 121 -3.27 -8.89 -7.78
CA GLN A 121 -3.72 -8.97 -9.17
C GLN A 121 -5.25 -8.87 -9.27
N SER A 122 -5.97 -9.63 -8.45
CA SER A 122 -7.44 -9.61 -8.45
C SER A 122 -7.99 -8.24 -8.04
N LEU A 123 -7.44 -7.63 -6.98
CA LEU A 123 -7.82 -6.29 -6.53
C LEU A 123 -7.51 -5.20 -7.56
N TYR A 124 -6.43 -5.35 -8.32
CA TYR A 124 -6.05 -4.39 -9.37
C TYR A 124 -6.95 -4.47 -10.61
N GLN A 125 -7.51 -5.65 -10.88
CA GLN A 125 -8.48 -5.88 -11.95
C GLN A 125 -9.92 -5.58 -11.52
N ALA A 126 -10.21 -5.52 -10.23
CA ALA A 126 -11.53 -5.21 -9.70
C ALA A 126 -11.96 -3.79 -10.05
N ALA A 127 -13.22 -3.66 -10.50
CA ALA A 127 -13.83 -2.35 -10.70
C ALA A 127 -14.06 -1.65 -9.37
N VAL A 128 -14.01 -0.31 -9.37
CA VAL A 128 -14.39 0.47 -8.19
C VAL A 128 -15.89 0.28 -7.92
N PRO A 129 -16.27 -0.25 -6.75
CA PRO A 129 -17.67 -0.50 -6.43
C PRO A 129 -18.43 0.81 -6.28
N LYS A 130 -19.75 0.74 -6.50
CA LYS A 130 -20.65 1.87 -6.25
C LYS A 130 -20.70 2.15 -4.74
N PRO A 131 -20.91 3.41 -4.33
CA PRO A 131 -21.12 3.75 -2.93
C PRO A 131 -22.19 2.84 -2.28
N GLY A 132 -21.90 2.33 -1.09
CA GLY A 132 -22.78 1.43 -0.34
C GLY A 132 -22.75 -0.04 -0.77
N SER A 133 -21.96 -0.40 -1.80
CA SER A 133 -21.73 -1.81 -2.17
C SER A 133 -20.57 -2.42 -1.36
N GLU A 134 -20.60 -3.73 -1.17
CA GLU A 134 -19.51 -4.46 -0.51
C GLU A 134 -18.35 -4.73 -1.48
N VAL A 135 -17.13 -4.72 -0.95
CA VAL A 135 -15.92 -5.12 -1.67
C VAL A 135 -15.47 -6.44 -1.10
N THR A 136 -15.55 -7.52 -1.88
CA THR A 136 -15.01 -8.81 -1.46
C THR A 136 -13.51 -8.83 -1.75
N ILE A 137 -12.71 -8.86 -0.69
CA ILE A 137 -11.28 -9.12 -0.81
C ILE A 137 -11.15 -10.64 -1.00
N PRO A 138 -10.54 -11.11 -2.11
CA PRO A 138 -10.35 -12.54 -2.32
C PRO A 138 -9.42 -13.09 -1.22
N TYR A 139 -10.01 -13.84 -0.29
CA TYR A 139 -9.26 -14.67 0.64
C TYR A 139 -8.73 -15.87 -0.13
N ALA A 140 -7.43 -16.17 -0.01
CA ALA A 140 -6.96 -17.51 -0.30
C ALA A 140 -7.58 -18.43 0.77
N ASP A 141 -8.61 -19.19 0.39
CA ASP A 141 -9.25 -20.18 1.25
C ASP A 141 -8.19 -21.10 1.86
N ASN A 142 -8.26 -21.29 3.18
CA ASN A 142 -7.56 -22.36 3.86
C ASN A 142 -8.06 -23.71 3.35
N LYS A 143 -7.35 -24.30 2.39
CA LYS A 143 -7.36 -25.74 2.16
C LYS A 143 -6.09 -26.36 2.74
#